data_AF-A0A7K4D6A4-F1
#
_entry.id   AF-A0A7K4D6A4-F1
#
_cell.length_a   1.000
_cell.length_b   1.000
_cell.length_c   1.000
_cell.angle_alpha   90.00
_cell.angle_beta   90.00
_cell.angle_gamma   90.00
#
_symmetry.space_group_name_H-M   'P 1'
#
loop_
_entity.id
_entity.type
_entity.pdbx_description
1 polymer ?
#
loop_
_entity_poly.entity_id
_entity_poly.type
_entity_poly.pdbx_seq_one_letter_code
_entity_poly.pdbx_strand_id
1 'polypeptide(L)'
;MTKSILILVFFAFIVAVASLAATAYAGCSACQGEQNWSASAISFLEGKTVDETQPLWGPKAERMKNSQFNSNADDVQKTTGVASNSSKSSANAQTARIDLINVSIEPNPVSSGSYAKIVAVFKESVLDSSADRAGKETLMTAVATITDSENSVVGKLSLLRSNDNEYSGIWNANVAAGIYNATIVASSMHASGTFKDALQIEVVGTGQIMQL
;
A
#
# COMPACT_ATOMS: atom_id res chain seq x y z
N MET A 1 -49.57 20.55 -36.22
CA MET A 1 -48.89 19.32 -36.73
C MET A 1 -47.36 19.35 -36.57
N THR A 2 -46.77 20.18 -35.70
CA THR A 2 -45.30 20.27 -35.51
C THR A 2 -44.79 19.51 -34.27
N LYS A 3 -45.66 19.16 -33.31
CA LYS A 3 -45.29 18.40 -32.11
C LYS A 3 -45.04 16.91 -32.35
N SER A 4 -45.62 16.33 -33.40
CA SER A 4 -45.47 14.89 -33.72
C SER A 4 -44.16 14.56 -34.44
N ILE A 5 -43.56 15.53 -35.13
CA ILE A 5 -42.30 15.36 -35.87
C ILE A 5 -41.10 15.39 -34.91
N LEU A 6 -41.13 16.25 -33.90
CA LEU A 6 -40.06 16.32 -32.90
C LEU A 6 -39.94 15.04 -32.06
N ILE A 7 -41.05 14.37 -31.75
CA ILE A 7 -41.05 13.12 -30.97
C ILE A 7 -40.46 11.97 -31.80
N LEU A 8 -40.76 11.89 -33.10
CA LEU A 8 -40.19 10.86 -33.99
C LEU A 8 -38.68 11.04 -34.22
N VAL A 9 -38.20 12.29 -34.31
CA VAL A 9 -36.77 12.57 -34.46
C VAL A 9 -35.99 12.22 -33.19
N PHE A 10 -36.55 12.48 -32.00
CA PHE A 10 -35.92 12.09 -30.74
C PHE A 10 -35.88 10.56 -30.54
N PHE A 11 -36.92 9.83 -30.94
CA PHE A 11 -36.92 8.36 -30.84
C PHE A 11 -35.91 7.71 -31.81
N ALA A 12 -35.74 8.26 -33.02
CA ALA A 12 -34.72 7.80 -33.96
C ALA A 12 -33.28 8.05 -33.46
N PHE A 13 -33.06 9.15 -32.73
CA PHE A 13 -31.74 9.45 -32.14
C PHE A 13 -31.38 8.51 -30.99
N ILE A 14 -32.35 8.12 -30.15
CA ILE A 14 -32.11 7.18 -29.04
C ILE A 14 -31.83 5.75 -29.54
N VAL A 15 -32.46 5.31 -30.63
CA VAL A 15 -32.19 4.00 -31.24
C VAL A 15 -30.81 3.98 -31.93
N ALA A 16 -30.34 5.09 -32.51
CA ALA A 16 -29.02 5.15 -33.14
C ALA A 16 -27.85 5.08 -32.14
N VAL A 17 -28.03 5.59 -30.91
CA VAL A 17 -26.96 5.57 -29.87
C VAL A 17 -26.86 4.20 -29.19
N ALA A 18 -27.92 3.39 -29.17
CA ALA A 18 -27.90 2.04 -28.58
C ALA A 18 -27.21 0.98 -29.45
N SER A 19 -26.91 1.27 -30.72
CA SER A 19 -26.25 0.34 -31.66
C SER A 19 -24.72 0.48 -31.73
N LEU A 20 -24.08 1.34 -30.94
CA LEU A 20 -22.61 1.45 -30.84
C LEU A 20 -22.00 0.69 -29.65
N ALA A 21 -22.70 -0.29 -29.09
CA ALA A 21 -22.09 -1.36 -28.31
C ALA A 21 -21.75 -2.56 -29.22
N ALA A 22 -21.11 -2.29 -30.36
CA ALA A 22 -20.37 -3.34 -31.05
C ALA A 22 -19.13 -3.61 -30.20
N THR A 23 -19.17 -4.72 -29.47
CA THR A 23 -18.03 -5.33 -28.82
C THR A 23 -16.86 -5.34 -29.79
N ALA A 24 -15.89 -4.45 -29.56
CA ALA A 24 -14.54 -4.67 -30.05
C ALA A 24 -14.02 -5.90 -29.30
N TYR A 25 -14.40 -7.09 -29.77
CA TYR A 25 -13.61 -8.28 -29.56
C TYR A 25 -12.28 -7.99 -30.26
N ALA A 26 -11.32 -7.44 -29.50
CA ALA A 26 -9.95 -7.79 -29.75
C ALA A 26 -9.94 -9.32 -29.67
N GLY A 27 -9.88 -9.97 -30.84
CA GLY A 27 -9.59 -11.39 -30.93
C GLY A 27 -8.18 -11.57 -30.38
N CYS A 28 -8.06 -11.65 -29.05
CA CYS A 28 -6.88 -12.20 -28.40
C CYS A 28 -6.78 -13.63 -28.93
N SER A 29 -5.84 -13.87 -29.84
CA SER A 29 -5.50 -15.20 -30.32
C SER A 29 -5.09 -16.16 -29.19
N ALA A 30 -4.86 -15.64 -27.97
CA ALA A 30 -4.64 -16.39 -26.75
C ALA A 30 -5.93 -16.92 -26.07
N CYS A 31 -7.13 -16.41 -26.40
CA CYS A 31 -8.39 -16.82 -25.78
C CYS A 31 -9.11 -17.96 -26.51
N GLN A 32 -8.57 -18.44 -27.65
CA GLN A 32 -9.16 -19.55 -28.43
C GLN A 32 -8.91 -20.94 -27.82
N GLY A 33 -8.87 -21.02 -26.49
CA GLY A 33 -8.71 -22.27 -25.76
C GLY A 33 -9.27 -22.24 -24.35
N GLU A 34 -10.10 -21.25 -23.99
CA GLU A 34 -10.63 -21.14 -22.65
C GLU A 34 -11.76 -22.15 -22.43
N GLN A 35 -11.40 -23.27 -21.81
CA GLN A 35 -12.35 -24.22 -21.27
C GLN A 35 -13.17 -23.58 -20.14
N ASN A 36 -14.43 -24.00 -20.05
CA ASN A 36 -15.49 -23.37 -19.28
C ASN A 36 -15.18 -23.27 -17.76
N TRP A 37 -14.77 -22.08 -17.31
CA TRP A 37 -14.45 -21.75 -15.91
C TRP A 37 -15.67 -21.67 -14.98
N SER A 38 -16.89 -21.66 -15.55
CA SER A 38 -18.12 -21.48 -14.78
C SER A 38 -18.32 -22.60 -13.76
N ALA A 39 -17.92 -23.84 -14.10
CA ALA A 39 -18.06 -24.98 -13.20
C ALA A 39 -17.23 -24.82 -11.91
N SER A 40 -15.98 -24.35 -12.03
CA SER A 40 -15.08 -24.15 -10.88
C SER A 40 -15.52 -22.96 -10.01
N ALA A 41 -16.05 -21.90 -10.63
CA ALA A 41 -16.56 -20.74 -9.91
C ALA A 41 -17.84 -21.07 -9.11
N ILE A 42 -18.72 -21.90 -9.66
CA ILE A 42 -19.95 -22.33 -8.98
C ILE A 42 -19.62 -23.23 -7.77
N SER A 43 -18.68 -24.17 -7.91
CA SER A 43 -18.27 -25.05 -6.81
C SER A 43 -17.64 -24.30 -5.62
N PHE A 44 -16.97 -23.17 -5.88
CA PHE A 44 -16.44 -22.30 -4.82
C PHE A 44 -17.55 -21.58 -4.04
N LEU A 45 -18.54 -21.03 -4.74
CA LEU A 45 -19.68 -20.35 -4.10
C LEU A 45 -20.56 -21.33 -3.30
N GLU A 46 -20.64 -22.58 -3.74
CA GLU A 46 -21.40 -23.64 -3.06
C GLU A 46 -20.65 -24.27 -1.87
N GLY A 47 -19.39 -23.88 -1.59
CA GLY A 47 -18.63 -24.36 -0.44
C GLY A 47 -18.34 -25.87 -0.46
N LYS A 48 -18.38 -26.50 -1.63
CA LYS A 48 -18.12 -27.94 -1.77
C LYS A 48 -16.63 -28.21 -1.63
N THR A 49 -16.24 -29.08 -0.70
CA THR A 49 -14.86 -29.54 -0.56
C THR A 49 -14.46 -30.34 -1.80
N VAL A 50 -13.23 -30.12 -2.28
CA VAL A 50 -12.67 -30.77 -3.47
C VAL A 50 -12.75 -32.30 -3.33
N ASP A 51 -13.58 -32.92 -4.18
CA ASP A 51 -13.58 -34.36 -4.38
C ASP A 51 -12.32 -34.75 -5.18
N GLU A 52 -11.56 -35.72 -4.67
CA GLU A 52 -10.23 -36.14 -5.14
C GLU A 52 -10.23 -36.80 -6.53
N THR A 53 -11.39 -36.93 -7.17
CA THR A 53 -11.50 -37.49 -8.52
C THR A 53 -11.39 -36.46 -9.65
N GLN A 54 -11.20 -35.18 -9.35
CA GLN A 54 -11.00 -34.17 -10.40
C GLN A 54 -9.50 -33.95 -10.72
N PRO A 55 -9.10 -33.97 -12.00
CA PRO A 55 -7.71 -33.76 -12.38
C PRO A 55 -7.25 -32.38 -11.91
N LEU A 56 -6.28 -32.39 -10.99
CA LEU A 56 -5.69 -31.21 -10.39
C LEU A 56 -5.00 -30.39 -11.48
N TRP A 57 -5.66 -29.34 -11.98
CA TRP A 57 -5.07 -28.38 -12.92
C TRP A 57 -5.16 -26.96 -12.34
N GLY A 58 -4.03 -26.25 -12.38
CA GLY A 58 -3.88 -24.91 -11.81
C GLY A 58 -2.52 -24.72 -11.10
N PRO A 59 -2.28 -23.56 -10.47
CA PRO A 59 -0.99 -23.26 -9.81
C PRO A 59 -0.55 -24.32 -8.79
N LYS A 60 -1.52 -25.04 -8.19
CA LYS A 60 -1.26 -26.14 -7.26
C LYS A 60 -0.63 -27.35 -7.95
N ALA A 61 -1.04 -27.69 -9.18
CA ALA A 61 -0.44 -28.77 -9.97
C ALA A 61 0.99 -28.41 -10.43
N GLU A 62 1.20 -27.16 -10.84
CA GLU A 62 2.54 -26.66 -11.21
C GLU A 62 3.49 -26.60 -10.00
N ARG A 63 2.99 -26.20 -8.81
CA ARG A 63 3.75 -26.26 -7.55
C ARG A 63 4.16 -27.69 -7.21
N MET A 64 3.30 -28.67 -7.47
CA MET A 64 3.59 -30.08 -7.18
C MET A 64 4.63 -30.69 -8.13
N LYS A 65 4.83 -30.11 -9.32
CA LYS A 65 5.91 -30.49 -10.25
C LYS A 65 7.26 -29.84 -9.91
N ASN A 66 7.25 -28.74 -9.16
CA ASN A 66 8.48 -28.01 -8.86
C ASN A 66 9.10 -28.55 -7.54
N SER A 67 10.29 -29.12 -7.66
CA SER A 67 11.04 -29.73 -6.55
C SER A 67 11.37 -28.77 -5.42
N GLN A 68 11.27 -27.45 -5.63
CA GLN A 68 11.41 -26.45 -4.58
C GLN A 68 10.25 -26.45 -3.57
N PHE A 69 9.07 -26.98 -3.93
CA PHE A 69 7.90 -27.02 -3.05
C PHE A 69 7.61 -28.40 -2.46
N ASN A 70 8.24 -29.46 -2.99
CA ASN A 70 8.11 -30.83 -2.48
C ASN A 70 9.22 -31.16 -1.47
N SER A 71 9.45 -30.29 -0.48
CA SER A 71 10.19 -30.69 0.72
C SER A 71 9.20 -30.96 1.84
N ASN A 72 9.11 -32.25 2.20
CA ASN A 72 8.60 -32.81 3.46
C ASN A 72 7.12 -33.20 3.46
N ALA A 73 6.83 -34.41 2.97
CA ALA A 73 5.88 -35.28 3.61
C ALA A 73 6.58 -36.62 3.85
N ASP A 74 6.49 -37.11 5.09
CA ASP A 74 6.96 -38.39 5.62
C ASP A 74 8.44 -38.50 6.04
N ASP A 75 8.72 -38.15 7.31
CA ASP A 75 9.22 -39.19 8.23
C ASP A 75 9.04 -38.79 9.72
N VAL A 76 8.41 -39.69 10.48
CA VAL A 76 8.34 -39.66 11.94
C VAL A 76 9.34 -40.69 12.43
N GLN A 77 10.43 -40.27 13.11
CA GLN A 77 10.88 -40.80 14.43
C GLN A 77 12.32 -40.37 14.80
N LYS A 78 12.39 -39.42 15.76
CA LYS A 78 13.29 -39.34 16.95
C LYS A 78 14.76 -39.84 16.83
N THR A 79 15.74 -38.93 16.90
CA THR A 79 16.69 -38.77 18.05
C THR A 79 17.71 -37.64 17.86
N THR A 80 17.76 -36.75 18.87
CA THR A 80 18.94 -36.11 19.50
C THR A 80 20.01 -35.38 18.66
N GLY A 81 19.93 -34.05 18.70
CA GLY A 81 21.05 -33.15 19.04
C GLY A 81 22.32 -33.16 18.18
N VAL A 82 22.36 -32.30 17.15
CA VAL A 82 23.54 -31.48 16.81
C VAL A 82 23.04 -30.15 16.26
N ALA A 83 23.36 -29.05 16.95
CA ALA A 83 23.20 -27.71 16.43
C ALA A 83 23.99 -27.57 15.12
N SER A 84 23.28 -27.55 13.99
CA SER A 84 23.87 -27.20 12.71
C SER A 84 23.43 -25.79 12.37
N ASN A 85 24.35 -24.88 12.67
CA ASN A 85 24.35 -23.51 12.23
C ASN A 85 24.34 -23.52 10.69
N SER A 86 23.17 -23.54 10.07
CA SER A 86 23.03 -23.35 8.63
C SER A 86 22.75 -21.87 8.38
N SER A 87 23.80 -21.06 8.53
CA SER A 87 23.98 -19.84 7.75
C SER A 87 24.06 -20.22 6.28
N LYS A 88 22.91 -20.59 5.70
CA LYS A 88 22.74 -20.62 4.25
C LYS A 88 22.52 -19.18 3.84
N SER A 89 23.64 -18.57 3.51
CA SER A 89 23.79 -17.47 2.56
C SER A 89 22.56 -17.38 1.65
N SER A 90 21.65 -16.49 2.00
CA SER A 90 20.74 -15.92 1.03
C SER A 90 21.63 -15.15 0.07
N ALA A 91 21.49 -15.45 -1.22
CA ALA A 91 22.00 -14.68 -2.33
C ALA A 91 21.93 -13.18 -2.01
N ASN A 92 22.98 -12.44 -2.41
CA ASN A 92 23.12 -11.00 -2.24
C ASN A 92 21.79 -10.28 -2.54
N ALA A 93 20.99 -10.08 -1.50
CA ALA A 93 19.81 -9.26 -1.54
C ALA A 93 20.33 -7.88 -1.19
N GLN A 94 20.42 -7.04 -2.21
CA GLN A 94 20.71 -5.63 -2.09
C GLN A 94 19.81 -5.05 -0.98
N THR A 95 20.31 -4.98 0.25
CA THR A 95 19.48 -4.63 1.40
C THR A 95 19.48 -3.12 1.48
N ALA A 96 18.49 -2.51 0.82
CA ALA A 96 18.20 -1.11 0.99
C ALA A 96 17.52 -0.89 2.35
N ARG A 97 17.85 0.22 3.01
CA ARG A 97 17.21 0.69 4.24
C ARG A 97 16.89 2.17 4.10
N ILE A 98 15.80 2.60 4.72
CA ILE A 98 15.45 4.01 4.85
C ILE A 98 15.76 4.43 6.28
N ASP A 99 16.59 5.46 6.40
CA ASP A 99 16.95 6.11 7.65
C ASP A 99 16.16 7.44 7.73
N LEU A 100 15.50 7.72 8.86
CA LEU A 100 14.91 9.03 9.15
C LEU A 100 16.00 9.93 9.75
N ILE A 101 16.41 10.95 9.00
CA ILE A 101 17.50 11.85 9.37
C ILE A 101 17.01 12.96 10.28
N ASN A 102 15.85 13.54 9.96
CA ASN A 102 15.26 14.61 10.74
C ASN A 102 13.74 14.56 10.65
N VAL A 103 13.06 14.99 11.70
CA VAL A 103 11.62 15.26 11.69
C VAL A 103 11.32 16.46 12.58
N SER A 104 10.50 17.38 12.09
CA SER A 104 10.13 18.59 12.81
C SER A 104 8.68 19.01 12.51
N ILE A 105 8.18 19.94 13.32
CA ILE A 105 6.87 20.56 13.13
C ILE A 105 6.94 22.07 13.33
N GLU A 106 6.22 22.80 12.48
CA GLU A 106 6.20 24.27 12.48
C GLU A 106 4.74 24.78 12.33
N PRO A 107 4.23 25.61 13.26
CA PRO A 107 4.87 26.04 14.51
C PRO A 107 4.94 24.92 15.55
N ASN A 108 5.79 25.09 16.55
CA ASN A 108 5.84 24.26 17.75
C ASN A 108 6.01 25.16 18.99
N PRO A 109 5.06 25.20 19.94
CA PRO A 109 3.81 24.43 19.99
C PRO A 109 2.77 24.86 18.94
N VAL A 110 1.80 23.97 18.66
CA VAL A 110 0.70 24.21 17.72
C VAL A 110 -0.53 24.68 18.49
N SER A 111 -1.21 25.73 18.05
CA SER A 111 -2.50 26.10 18.65
C SER A 111 -3.62 25.15 18.19
N SER A 112 -4.49 24.75 19.11
CA SER A 112 -5.70 23.98 18.80
C SER A 112 -6.54 24.69 17.74
N GLY A 113 -7.03 23.94 16.75
CA GLY A 113 -7.77 24.46 15.60
C GLY A 113 -6.93 25.14 14.52
N SER A 114 -5.60 25.25 14.71
CA SER A 114 -4.68 25.80 13.71
C SER A 114 -4.01 24.71 12.87
N TYR A 115 -3.21 25.14 11.89
CA TYR A 115 -2.44 24.26 11.03
C TYR A 115 -0.97 24.22 11.45
N ALA A 116 -0.34 23.06 11.28
CA ALA A 116 1.09 22.88 11.45
C ALA A 116 1.69 22.07 10.31
N LYS A 117 2.87 22.46 9.85
CA LYS A 117 3.64 21.77 8.82
C LYS A 117 4.56 20.75 9.50
N ILE A 118 4.36 19.48 9.20
CA ILE A 118 5.30 18.41 9.55
C ILE A 118 6.30 18.28 8.41
N VAL A 119 7.58 18.23 8.75
CA VAL A 119 8.69 18.05 7.81
C VAL A 119 9.49 16.82 8.23
N ALA A 120 9.79 15.93 7.29
CA ALA A 120 10.61 14.76 7.50
C ALA A 120 11.70 14.69 6.42
N VAL A 121 12.93 14.40 6.83
CA VAL A 121 14.09 14.23 5.95
C VAL A 121 14.55 12.79 6.05
N PHE A 122 14.70 12.14 4.91
CA PHE A 122 15.10 10.73 4.86
C PHE A 122 16.40 10.51 4.11
N LYS A 123 17.03 9.37 4.33
CA LYS A 123 18.15 8.88 3.53
C LYS A 123 17.94 7.41 3.23
N GLU A 124 17.98 7.03 1.96
CA GLU A 124 18.04 5.62 1.59
C GLU A 124 19.50 5.18 1.47
N SER A 125 19.87 4.15 2.23
CA SER A 125 21.20 3.55 2.21
C SER A 125 21.11 2.14 1.63
N VAL A 126 22.00 1.79 0.70
CA VAL A 126 22.08 0.44 0.11
C VAL A 126 23.31 -0.26 0.67
N LEU A 127 23.11 -1.41 1.33
CA LEU A 127 24.16 -2.10 2.11
C LEU A 127 25.21 -2.86 1.28
N ASP A 128 25.19 -2.78 -0.06
CA ASP A 128 26.22 -3.43 -0.86
C ASP A 128 26.62 -2.64 -2.10
N SER A 129 27.94 -2.49 -2.26
CA SER A 129 28.67 -1.96 -3.42
C SER A 129 28.67 -0.44 -3.63
N SER A 130 29.83 0.18 -3.37
CA SER A 130 30.73 0.89 -4.32
C SER A 130 30.20 1.61 -5.58
N ALA A 131 28.90 1.78 -5.75
CA ALA A 131 28.32 2.70 -6.68
C ALA A 131 27.87 3.91 -5.88
N ASP A 132 28.70 4.94 -5.95
CA ASP A 132 28.32 6.33 -5.76
C ASP A 132 27.09 6.61 -6.65
N ARG A 133 25.88 6.28 -6.16
CA ARG A 133 24.62 6.71 -6.75
C ARG A 133 24.32 8.10 -6.23
N ALA A 134 25.25 9.02 -6.46
CA ALA A 134 24.93 10.42 -6.54
C ALA A 134 23.88 10.57 -7.66
N GLY A 135 22.65 10.92 -7.29
CA GLY A 135 21.66 11.41 -8.25
C GLY A 135 20.63 10.42 -8.80
N LYS A 136 20.40 9.24 -8.19
CA LYS A 136 19.10 8.59 -8.42
C LYS A 136 18.09 9.22 -7.47
N GLU A 137 17.21 10.04 -8.04
CA GLU A 137 15.99 10.54 -7.43
C GLU A 137 15.19 9.36 -6.85
N THR A 138 15.42 9.01 -5.59
CA THR A 138 14.66 7.96 -4.94
C THR A 138 13.27 8.51 -4.63
N LEU A 139 12.33 8.19 -5.51
CA LEU A 139 10.92 8.45 -5.28
C LEU A 139 10.46 7.59 -4.10
N MET A 140 10.12 8.25 -3.01
CA MET A 140 9.60 7.64 -1.80
C MET A 140 8.20 8.18 -1.52
N THR A 141 7.33 7.33 -0.99
CA THR A 141 6.07 7.75 -0.37
C THR A 141 6.27 7.84 1.13
N ALA A 142 5.73 8.89 1.76
CA ALA A 142 5.78 9.04 3.21
C ALA A 142 4.41 9.44 3.76
N VAL A 143 4.07 8.91 4.94
CA VAL A 143 2.82 9.16 5.64
C VAL A 143 3.12 9.39 7.11
N ALA A 144 2.53 10.43 7.69
CA ALA A 144 2.51 10.66 9.12
C ALA A 144 1.15 10.22 9.70
N THR A 145 1.19 9.49 10.81
CA THR A 145 0.02 9.12 11.60
C THR A 145 0.20 9.70 12.99
N ILE A 146 -0.76 10.51 13.43
CA ILE A 146 -0.71 11.26 14.68
C ILE A 146 -1.65 10.60 15.67
N THR A 147 -1.15 10.32 16.86
CA THR A 147 -1.88 9.66 17.94
C THR A 147 -1.84 10.48 19.22
N ASP A 148 -2.89 10.37 20.02
CA ASP A 148 -2.91 10.90 21.39
C ASP A 148 -2.13 10.00 22.37
N SER A 149 -2.16 10.36 23.67
CA SER A 149 -1.52 9.58 24.74
C SER A 149 -2.14 8.19 24.98
N GLU A 150 -3.36 7.95 24.46
CA GLU A 150 -4.04 6.66 24.51
C GLU A 150 -3.77 5.82 23.24
N ASN A 151 -2.87 6.30 22.37
CA ASN A 151 -2.56 5.74 21.05
C ASN A 151 -3.75 5.72 20.07
N SER A 152 -4.77 6.54 20.31
CA SER A 152 -5.88 6.71 19.37
C SER A 152 -5.44 7.62 18.22
N VAL A 153 -5.74 7.23 16.97
CA VAL A 153 -5.37 8.00 15.78
C VAL A 153 -6.25 9.24 15.66
N VAL A 154 -5.64 10.42 15.76
CA VAL A 154 -6.32 11.73 15.64
C VAL A 154 -5.98 12.46 14.33
N GLY A 155 -5.00 11.96 13.57
CA GLY A 155 -4.63 12.54 12.29
C GLY A 155 -3.86 11.55 11.42
N LYS A 156 -4.05 11.66 10.11
CA LYS A 156 -3.24 10.94 9.11
C LYS A 156 -3.07 11.83 7.89
N LEU A 157 -1.84 11.99 7.44
CA LEU A 157 -1.51 12.86 6.31
C LEU A 157 -0.37 12.29 5.48
N SER A 158 -0.48 12.44 4.16
CA SER A 158 0.62 12.15 3.24
C SER A 158 1.64 13.28 3.32
N LEU A 159 2.93 12.92 3.39
CA LEU A 159 4.03 13.86 3.28
C LEU A 159 4.47 13.88 1.82
N LEU A 160 4.33 15.05 1.19
CA LEU A 160 4.69 15.28 -0.20
C LEU A 160 6.14 15.76 -0.27
N ARG A 161 6.88 15.26 -1.25
CA ARG A 161 8.26 15.67 -1.49
C ARG A 161 8.31 17.18 -1.77
N SER A 162 9.04 17.92 -0.94
CA SER A 162 9.31 19.35 -1.14
C SER A 162 10.63 19.56 -1.87
N ASN A 163 11.69 18.88 -1.43
CA ASN A 163 13.05 18.88 -2.00
C ASN A 163 13.59 17.45 -2.12
N ASP A 164 14.86 17.28 -2.52
CA ASP A 164 15.44 15.97 -2.84
C ASP A 164 15.09 14.86 -1.84
N ASN A 165 15.33 15.11 -0.55
CA ASN A 165 15.14 14.13 0.52
C ASN A 165 14.16 14.61 1.60
N GLU A 166 13.49 15.74 1.36
CA GLU A 166 12.57 16.37 2.30
C GLU A 166 11.13 16.15 1.86
N TYR A 167 10.30 15.75 2.81
CA TYR A 167 8.89 15.49 2.63
C TYR A 167 8.11 16.27 3.68
N SER A 168 7.02 16.92 3.27
CA SER A 168 6.22 17.72 4.19
C SER A 168 4.73 17.57 3.96
N GLY A 169 3.96 17.78 5.01
CA GLY A 169 2.51 17.73 4.99
C GLY A 169 1.93 18.68 6.02
N ILE A 170 0.73 19.19 5.75
CA ILE A 170 0.02 20.10 6.66
C ILE A 170 -0.98 19.29 7.47
N TRP A 171 -0.85 19.36 8.79
CA TRP A 171 -1.81 18.81 9.74
C TRP A 171 -2.72 19.92 10.26
N ASN A 172 -4.03 19.65 10.32
CA ASN A 172 -5.00 20.48 11.02
C ASN A 172 -5.13 19.96 12.46
N ALA A 173 -4.59 20.71 13.43
CA ALA A 173 -4.58 20.35 14.84
C ALA A 173 -5.92 20.66 15.52
N ASN A 174 -7.02 20.17 14.94
CA ASN A 174 -8.38 20.30 15.49
C ASN A 174 -8.63 19.26 16.59
N VAL A 175 -7.80 19.30 17.62
CA VAL A 175 -7.78 18.39 18.76
C VAL A 175 -7.63 19.19 20.05
N ALA A 176 -7.95 18.58 21.18
CA ALA A 176 -7.79 19.23 22.48
C ALA A 176 -6.31 19.54 22.77
N ALA A 177 -6.08 20.50 23.66
CA ALA A 177 -4.73 20.78 24.15
C ALA A 177 -4.13 19.54 24.82
N GLY A 178 -2.86 19.25 24.54
CA GLY A 178 -2.19 18.04 25.03
C GLY A 178 -0.95 17.68 24.23
N ILE A 179 -0.36 16.53 24.58
CA ILE A 179 0.81 15.97 23.91
C ILE A 179 0.37 14.84 22.98
N TYR A 180 0.85 14.90 21.74
CA TYR A 180 0.58 13.92 20.69
C TYR A 180 1.89 13.38 20.14
N ASN A 181 1.85 12.19 19.57
CA ASN A 181 3.00 11.58 18.90
C ASN A 181 2.69 11.38 17.42
N ALA A 182 3.69 11.52 16.56
CA ALA A 182 3.59 11.20 15.15
C ALA A 182 4.50 10.03 14.79
N THR A 183 3.89 8.96 14.30
CA THR A 183 4.59 7.84 13.66
C THR A 183 4.74 8.14 12.16
N ILE A 184 5.96 8.04 11.65
CA ILE A 184 6.28 8.27 10.25
C ILE A 184 6.54 6.94 9.56
N VAL A 185 5.84 6.68 8.47
CA VAL A 185 6.08 5.52 7.61
C VAL A 185 6.56 6.01 6.26
N ALA A 186 7.67 5.47 5.79
CA ALA A 186 8.26 5.80 4.51
C ALA A 186 8.51 4.53 3.70
N SER A 187 8.33 4.59 2.38
CA SER A 187 8.49 3.43 1.50
C SER A 187 8.96 3.85 0.12
N SER A 188 10.04 3.22 -0.34
CA SER A 188 10.57 3.32 -1.69
C SER A 188 10.37 1.99 -2.43
N MET A 189 10.86 1.91 -3.66
CA MET A 189 10.82 0.68 -4.44
C MET A 189 11.72 -0.43 -3.87
N HIS A 190 12.67 -0.09 -2.99
CA HIS A 190 13.68 -1.02 -2.49
C HIS A 190 13.61 -1.24 -0.98
N ALA A 191 12.99 -0.33 -0.23
CA ALA A 191 12.95 -0.38 1.22
C ALA A 191 11.65 0.21 1.79
N SER A 192 11.37 -0.13 3.05
CA SER A 192 10.34 0.52 3.86
C SER A 192 10.88 0.77 5.26
N GLY A 193 10.57 1.93 5.83
CA GLY A 193 10.90 2.30 7.21
C GLY A 193 9.64 2.70 7.99
N THR A 194 9.54 2.26 9.25
CA THR A 194 8.52 2.72 10.19
C THR A 194 9.22 3.29 11.41
N PHE A 195 9.02 4.59 11.63
CA PHE A 195 9.61 5.36 12.71
C PHE A 195 8.50 5.69 13.71
N LYS A 196 8.33 4.83 14.72
CA LYS A 196 7.31 4.98 15.76
C LYS A 196 7.64 6.18 16.64
N ASP A 197 6.60 6.96 16.97
CA ASP A 197 6.68 8.12 17.87
C ASP A 197 7.88 9.04 17.55
N ALA A 198 8.16 9.21 16.25
CA ALA A 198 9.34 9.90 15.78
C ALA A 198 9.33 11.40 16.10
N LEU A 199 8.14 11.96 16.33
CA LEU A 199 7.95 13.37 16.65
C LEU A 199 6.90 13.51 17.74
N GLN A 200 7.22 14.25 18.80
CA GLN A 200 6.27 14.70 19.80
C GLN A 200 5.74 16.08 19.41
N ILE A 201 4.42 16.28 19.53
CA ILE A 201 3.73 17.51 19.17
C ILE A 201 2.97 18.01 20.39
N GLU A 202 3.27 19.24 20.81
CA GLU A 202 2.49 19.94 21.83
C GLU A 202 1.39 20.77 21.16
N VAL A 203 0.14 20.52 21.54
CA VAL A 203 -1.01 21.34 21.17
C VAL A 203 -1.42 22.18 22.37
N VAL A 204 -1.44 23.51 22.19
CA VAL A 204 -1.89 24.47 23.20
C VAL A 204 -3.31 24.94 22.92
N GLY A 205 -4.10 25.18 23.96
CA GLY A 205 -5.47 25.69 23.81
C GLY A 205 -5.48 27.05 23.10
N THR A 206 -6.53 27.33 22.34
CA THR A 206 -6.77 28.69 21.84
C THR A 206 -6.92 29.61 23.04
N GLY A 207 -5.98 30.54 23.22
CA GLY A 207 -6.10 31.57 24.24
C GLY A 207 -7.44 32.28 24.08
N GLN A 208 -8.38 32.03 24.99
CA GLN A 208 -9.59 32.84 25.06
C GLN A 208 -9.14 34.26 25.39
N ILE A 209 -9.27 35.15 24.42
CA ILE A 209 -9.22 36.59 24.68
C ILE A 209 -10.44 36.85 25.55
N MET A 210 -10.24 36.88 26.86
CA MET A 210 -11.27 37.25 27.82
C MET A 210 -11.56 38.74 27.57
N GLN A 211 -12.58 39.02 26.76
CA GLN A 211 -13.13 40.37 26.64
C GLN A 211 -13.84 40.68 27.97
N LEU A 212 -13.16 41.47 28.80
CA LEU A 212 -13.74 42.18 29.95
C LEU A 212 -14.43 43.46 29.46
#